data_AF-A0A7C2DMH5-F1
#
_entry.id   AF-A0A7C2DMH5-F1
#
_cell.length_a   1.000
_cell.length_b   1.000
_cell.length_c   1.000
_cell.angle_alpha   90.00
_cell.angle_beta   90.00
_cell.angle_gamma   90.00
#
_symmetry.space_group_name_H-M   'P 1'
#
loop_
_entity.id
_entity.type
_entity.pdbx_description
1 polymer ?
#
loop_
_entity_poly.entity_id
_entity_poly.type
_entity_poly.pdbx_seq_one_letter_code
_entity_poly.pdbx_strand_id
1 'polypeptide(L)'
;MPDRPELPVAEFRGAPPEAPNGPPRRTAQPRRPGEPPGAPEPIWATPTSGQLGVPFSFCPRCGASLDGPRAFVQELWVSEESVFHVWCPGCGFVGNVVPVHRMVGHEAEGG
;
A
#
# COMPACT_ATOMS: atom_id res chain seq x y z
N MET A 1 -15.02 -37.60 9.26
CA MET A 1 -14.76 -36.32 8.55
C MET A 1 -14.13 -36.69 7.22
N PRO A 2 -14.63 -36.25 6.06
CA PRO A 2 -13.94 -36.54 4.80
C PRO A 2 -12.62 -35.77 4.74
N ASP A 3 -11.59 -36.44 4.24
CA ASP A 3 -10.24 -35.93 4.02
C ASP A 3 -10.26 -34.69 3.12
N ARG A 4 -9.50 -33.66 3.51
CA ARG A 4 -9.37 -32.41 2.74
C ARG A 4 -8.23 -32.60 1.75
N PRO A 5 -8.44 -32.46 0.43
CA PRO A 5 -7.34 -32.59 -0.52
C PRO A 5 -6.35 -31.43 -0.34
N GLU A 6 -5.07 -31.76 -0.14
CA GLU A 6 -3.97 -30.79 -0.18
C GLU A 6 -3.77 -30.31 -1.62
N LEU A 7 -3.83 -28.99 -1.83
CA LEU A 7 -3.48 -28.37 -3.10
C LEU A 7 -1.96 -28.14 -3.15
N PRO A 8 -1.30 -28.35 -4.31
CA PRO A 8 0.14 -28.15 -4.42
C PRO A 8 0.51 -26.67 -4.27
N VAL A 9 1.51 -26.39 -3.44
CA VAL A 9 2.14 -25.08 -3.31
C VAL A 9 2.93 -24.80 -4.59
N ALA A 10 2.52 -23.80 -5.37
CA ALA A 10 3.27 -23.36 -6.54
C ALA A 10 4.59 -22.71 -6.11
N GLU A 11 5.71 -23.34 -6.48
CA GLU A 11 7.05 -22.84 -6.23
C GLU A 11 7.33 -21.66 -7.18
N PHE A 12 7.19 -20.42 -6.70
CA PHE A 12 7.55 -19.22 -7.46
C PHE A 12 9.07 -19.03 -7.46
N ARG A 13 9.77 -19.71 -8.38
CA ARG A 13 11.18 -19.41 -8.70
C ARG A 13 11.25 -18.37 -9.81
N GLY A 14 11.30 -17.10 -9.42
CA GLY A 14 11.65 -16.00 -10.31
C GLY A 14 12.25 -14.86 -9.50
N ALA A 15 13.50 -14.47 -9.82
CA ALA A 15 14.08 -13.25 -9.30
C ALA A 15 13.24 -12.04 -9.77
N PRO A 16 13.02 -11.02 -8.93
CA PRO A 16 12.27 -9.84 -9.34
C PRO A 16 13.03 -9.09 -10.44
N PRO A 17 12.35 -8.55 -11.47
CA PRO A 17 13.00 -7.62 -12.38
C PRO A 17 13.40 -6.36 -11.60
N GLU A 18 14.64 -5.91 -11.82
CA GLU A 18 15.14 -4.62 -11.34
C GLU A 18 14.14 -3.53 -11.73
N ALA A 19 13.66 -2.77 -10.73
CA ALA A 19 12.70 -1.71 -10.96
C ALA A 19 13.36 -0.59 -11.78
N PRO A 20 12.79 -0.14 -12.90
CA PRO A 20 13.30 1.05 -13.58
C PRO A 20 13.08 2.26 -12.68
N ASN A 21 14.10 3.10 -12.57
CA ASN A 21 14.11 4.39 -11.87
C ASN A 21 12.73 5.08 -11.93
N GLY A 22 12.06 5.17 -10.78
CA GLY A 22 10.76 5.81 -10.69
C GLY A 22 10.83 7.28 -11.12
N PRO A 23 9.78 7.83 -11.75
CA PRO A 23 9.78 9.22 -12.16
C PRO A 23 9.93 10.15 -10.94
N PRO A 24 10.54 11.34 -11.10
CA PRO A 24 10.69 12.28 -10.00
C PRO A 24 9.30 12.64 -9.44
N ARG A 25 9.19 12.62 -8.10
CA ARG A 25 7.98 13.07 -7.39
C ARG A 25 7.62 14.48 -7.88
N ARG A 26 6.49 14.61 -8.59
CA ARG A 26 5.92 15.92 -8.90
C ARG A 26 5.56 16.59 -7.57
N THR A 27 6.34 17.58 -7.16
CA THR A 27 5.83 18.60 -6.26
C THR A 27 4.60 19.22 -6.91
N ALA A 28 3.48 19.23 -6.19
CA ALA A 28 2.23 19.80 -6.67
C ALA A 28 2.44 21.31 -6.91
N GLN A 29 2.71 21.69 -8.16
CA GLN A 29 2.75 23.10 -8.52
C GLN A 29 1.32 23.63 -8.51
N PRO A 30 1.09 24.84 -7.97
CA PRO A 30 -0.22 25.49 -8.05
C PRO A 30 -0.58 25.70 -9.54
N ARG A 31 -1.83 25.36 -9.89
CA ARG A 31 -2.33 25.48 -11.27
C ARG A 31 -2.25 26.94 -11.73
N ARG A 32 -1.85 27.16 -12.99
CA ARG A 32 -1.91 28.48 -13.60
C ARG A 32 -3.37 28.87 -13.87
N PRO A 33 -3.75 30.15 -13.69
CA PRO A 33 -5.07 30.62 -14.12
C PRO A 33 -5.29 30.36 -15.61
N GLY A 34 -6.37 29.65 -15.96
CA GLY A 34 -6.73 29.33 -17.35
C GLY A 34 -6.25 27.97 -17.85
N GLU A 35 -5.58 27.16 -17.03
CA GLU A 35 -5.28 25.77 -17.39
C GLU A 35 -6.60 24.97 -17.45
N PRO A 36 -6.92 24.30 -18.58
CA PRO A 36 -8.09 23.44 -18.64
C PRO A 36 -7.98 22.38 -17.53
N PRO A 37 -9.10 21.95 -16.93
CA PRO A 37 -9.05 20.82 -16.01
C PRO A 37 -8.34 19.67 -16.73
N GLY A 38 -7.27 19.15 -16.10
CA GLY A 38 -6.59 17.96 -16.61
C GLY A 38 -7.62 16.90 -16.94
N ALA A 39 -7.38 16.12 -18.00
CA ALA A 39 -8.28 15.06 -18.43
C ALA A 39 -8.74 14.25 -17.21
N PRO A 40 -10.04 13.94 -17.08
CA PRO A 40 -10.51 13.14 -15.96
C PRO A 40 -9.74 11.82 -15.96
N GLU A 41 -9.23 11.44 -14.79
CA GLU A 41 -8.62 10.13 -14.59
C GLU A 41 -9.63 9.06 -15.06
N PRO A 42 -9.19 8.02 -15.78
CA PRO A 42 -10.10 6.97 -16.21
C PRO A 42 -10.78 6.32 -15.00
N ILE A 43 -12.08 6.02 -15.11
CA ILE A 43 -12.85 5.36 -14.04
C ILE A 43 -12.30 3.98 -13.62
N TRP A 44 -11.41 3.40 -14.43
CA TRP A 44 -10.74 2.13 -14.18
C TRP A 44 -9.32 2.28 -13.60
N ALA A 45 -8.86 3.51 -13.38
CA ALA A 45 -7.60 3.75 -12.68
C ALA A 45 -7.68 3.21 -11.25
N THR A 46 -6.62 2.55 -10.79
CA THR A 46 -6.52 2.13 -9.39
C THR A 46 -6.37 3.37 -8.52
N PRO A 47 -7.30 3.64 -7.60
CA PRO A 47 -7.17 4.78 -6.72
C PRO A 47 -5.98 4.59 -5.78
N THR A 48 -5.23 5.66 -5.56
CA THR A 48 -4.15 5.70 -4.57
C THR A 48 -4.69 5.65 -3.15
N SER A 49 -3.85 5.25 -2.21
CA SER A 49 -4.20 5.17 -0.78
C SER A 49 -4.80 6.49 -0.27
N GLY A 50 -4.22 7.64 -0.67
CA GLY A 50 -4.73 8.95 -0.28
C GLY A 50 -6.11 9.29 -0.83
N GLN A 51 -6.50 8.76 -2.00
CA GLN A 51 -7.84 8.94 -2.56
C GLN A 51 -8.90 8.08 -1.84
N LEU A 52 -8.47 6.96 -1.26
CA LEU A 52 -9.33 6.05 -0.51
C LEU A 52 -9.44 6.39 0.99
N GLY A 53 -8.78 7.44 1.47
CA GLY A 53 -8.73 7.76 2.90
C GLY A 53 -7.85 6.79 3.70
N VAL A 54 -7.04 5.96 3.05
CA VAL A 54 -6.07 5.08 3.70
C VAL A 54 -4.89 5.94 4.16
N PRO A 55 -4.51 5.90 5.46
CA PRO A 55 -3.50 6.81 5.99
C PRO A 55 -2.05 6.42 5.66
N PHE A 56 -1.82 5.38 4.85
CA PHE A 56 -0.49 4.89 4.48
C PHE A 56 -0.44 4.36 3.04
N SER A 57 0.71 4.53 2.38
CA SER A 57 0.96 4.09 0.99
C SER A 57 2.04 3.01 0.86
N PHE A 58 2.63 2.56 1.98
CA PHE A 58 3.79 1.66 1.97
C PHE A 58 3.58 0.47 2.91
N CYS A 59 4.12 -0.68 2.53
CA CYS A 59 4.09 -1.89 3.33
C CYS A 59 4.88 -1.70 4.63
N PRO A 60 4.31 -1.98 5.81
CA PRO A 60 5.02 -1.83 7.09
C PRO A 60 6.15 -2.87 7.27
N ARG A 61 6.15 -3.94 6.48
CA ARG A 61 7.17 -4.99 6.55
C ARG A 61 8.38 -4.73 5.65
N CYS A 62 8.17 -4.29 4.41
CA CYS A 62 9.24 -4.17 3.41
C CYS A 62 9.37 -2.80 2.75
N GLY A 63 8.49 -1.84 3.06
CA GLY A 63 8.51 -0.50 2.46
C GLY A 63 8.09 -0.43 1.00
N ALA A 64 7.69 -1.54 0.36
CA ALA A 64 7.15 -1.51 -1.00
C ALA A 64 5.84 -0.70 -1.07
N SER A 65 5.62 0.00 -2.19
CA SER A 65 4.39 0.78 -2.41
C SER A 65 3.15 -0.12 -2.50
N LEU A 66 2.05 0.36 -1.94
CA LEU A 66 0.72 -0.27 -1.96
C LEU A 66 -0.27 0.44 -2.90
N ASP A 67 0.14 1.50 -3.61
CA ASP A 67 -0.73 2.25 -4.53
C ASP A 67 -0.91 1.56 -5.91
N GLY A 68 -0.39 0.34 -6.06
CA GLY A 68 -0.45 -0.41 -7.31
C GLY A 68 -1.65 -1.37 -7.38
N PRO A 69 -2.10 -1.76 -8.59
CA PRO A 69 -3.24 -2.68 -8.79
C PRO A 69 -3.01 -4.09 -8.22
N ARG A 70 -1.76 -4.43 -7.94
CA ARG A 70 -1.37 -5.72 -7.35
C ARG A 70 -1.27 -5.66 -5.82
N ALA A 71 -1.55 -4.54 -5.19
CA ALA A 71 -1.68 -4.46 -3.74
C ALA A 71 -3.15 -4.44 -3.38
N PHE A 72 -3.46 -4.92 -2.17
CA PHE A 72 -4.82 -4.89 -1.66
C PHE A 72 -4.80 -4.29 -0.27
N VAL A 73 -5.60 -3.24 -0.07
CA VAL A 73 -5.82 -2.59 1.20
C VAL A 73 -7.33 -2.39 1.36
N GLN A 74 -7.88 -2.96 2.42
CA GLN A 74 -9.30 -2.83 2.75
C GLN A 74 -9.43 -2.28 4.17
N GLU A 75 -10.10 -1.14 4.31
CA GLU A 75 -10.54 -0.68 5.62
C GLU A 75 -11.69 -1.58 6.11
N LEU A 76 -11.59 -2.01 7.35
CA LEU A 76 -12.63 -2.70 8.09
C LEU A 76 -12.74 -2.06 9.47
N TRP A 77 -13.98 -1.90 9.93
CA TRP A 77 -14.28 -1.23 11.18
C TRP A 77 -14.49 -2.26 12.28
N VAL A 78 -13.75 -2.13 13.37
CA VAL A 78 -13.90 -2.97 14.56
C VAL A 78 -14.30 -2.05 15.70
N SER A 79 -15.58 -2.08 16.06
CA SER A 79 -16.18 -1.09 16.98
C SER A 79 -15.99 0.35 16.44
N GLU A 80 -15.25 1.21 17.14
CA GLU A 80 -14.98 2.60 16.77
C GLU A 80 -13.58 2.78 16.14
N GLU A 81 -12.86 1.68 15.89
CA GLU A 81 -11.49 1.71 15.36
C GLU A 81 -11.44 1.28 13.88
N SER A 82 -10.71 2.05 13.07
CA SER A 82 -10.37 1.67 11.69
C SER A 82 -9.17 0.72 11.68
N VAL A 83 -9.38 -0.47 11.13
CA VAL A 83 -8.36 -1.48 10.91
C VAL A 83 -8.19 -1.67 9.40
N PHE A 84 -6.95 -1.84 8.93
CA PHE A 84 -6.68 -2.02 7.50
C PHE A 84 -6.13 -3.42 7.24
N HIS A 85 -6.87 -4.24 6.51
CA HIS A 85 -6.39 -5.53 6.04
C HIS A 85 -5.53 -5.32 4.80
N VAL A 86 -4.26 -5.73 4.88
CA VAL A 86 -3.24 -5.43 3.87
C VAL A 86 -2.69 -6.73 3.31
N TRP A 87 -2.60 -6.79 1.97
CA TRP A 87 -1.78 -7.73 1.24
C TRP A 87 -0.72 -7.00 0.41
N CYS A 88 0.54 -7.37 0.61
CA CYS A 88 1.68 -6.79 -0.10
C CYS A 88 2.25 -7.74 -1.17
N PRO A 89 2.24 -7.37 -2.46
CA PRO A 89 2.83 -8.20 -3.51
C PRO A 89 4.37 -8.21 -3.48
N GLY A 90 5.00 -7.24 -2.80
CA GLY A 90 6.46 -7.12 -2.74
C GLY A 90 7.14 -8.11 -1.80
N CYS A 91 6.49 -8.47 -0.68
CA CYS A 91 7.04 -9.41 0.29
C CYS A 91 6.06 -10.51 0.75
N GLY A 92 4.86 -10.56 0.18
CA GLY A 92 3.81 -11.52 0.56
C GLY A 92 3.22 -11.28 1.95
N PHE A 93 3.47 -10.12 2.58
CA PHE A 93 2.87 -9.79 3.87
C PHE A 93 1.35 -9.79 3.78
N VAL A 94 0.70 -10.46 4.73
CA VAL A 94 -0.74 -10.46 4.94
C VAL A 94 -0.98 -10.14 6.40
N GLY A 95 -1.75 -9.10 6.69
CA GLY A 95 -2.02 -8.74 8.08
C GLY A 95 -2.90 -7.52 8.24
N ASN A 96 -3.26 -7.26 9.49
CA ASN A 96 -4.03 -6.09 9.87
C ASN A 96 -3.07 -4.99 10.34
N VAL A 97 -3.30 -3.77 9.86
CA VAL A 97 -2.56 -2.57 10.23
C VAL A 97 -3.53 -1.64 10.94
N VAL A 98 -3.18 -1.25 12.15
CA VAL A 98 -3.90 -0.23 12.92
C VAL A 98 -3.07 1.05 12.86
N PRO A 99 -3.58 2.15 12.29
CA PRO A 99 -2.85 3.41 12.25
C PRO A 99 -2.60 3.92 13.66
N VAL A 100 -1.36 4.27 13.96
CA VAL A 100 -0.99 4.91 15.23
C VAL A 100 -0.94 6.41 15.01
N HIS A 101 -1.77 7.16 15.73
CA HIS A 101 -1.81 8.63 15.62
C HIS A 101 -0.54 9.31 16.14
N ARG A 102 0.12 8.71 17.14
CA ARG A 102 1.32 9.27 17.77
C ARG A 102 2.24 8.16 18.26
N MET A 103 3.50 8.23 17.88
CA MET A 103 4.57 7.41 18.43
C MET A 103 5.52 8.31 19.25
N VAL A 104 5.87 7.86 20.46
CA VAL A 104 6.90 8.50 21.28
C VAL A 104 8.07 7.53 21.36
N GLY A 105 9.22 7.94 20.84
CA GLY A 105 10.46 7.17 20.88
C GLY A 105 11.45 7.78 21.88
N HIS A 106 12.27 6.94 22.47
CA HIS A 106 13.47 7.35 23.21
C HIS A 106 14.69 6.94 22.38
N GLU A 107 15.63 7.86 22.19
CA GLU A 107 16.93 7.49 21.63
C GLU A 107 17.72 6.73 22.69
N ALA A 108 18.39 5.65 22.29
CA ALA A 108 19.32 4.98 23.19
C ALA A 108 20.49 5.94 23.44
N GLU A 109 20.84 6.16 24.71
CA GLU A 109 22.06 6.88 25.06
C GLU A 109 23.23 6.14 24.42
N GLY A 110 23.85 6.77 23.43
CA GLY A 110 24.97 6.19 22.69
C GLY A 110 26.12 5.89 23.66
N GLY A 111 26.50 4.61 23.74
CA GLY A 111 27.70 4.16 24.44
C GLY A 111 28.98 4.47 23.68
#